data_AF-A0A9D6SLW3-F1
#
_entry.id   AF-A0A9D6SLW3-F1
#
_cell.length_a   1.000
_cell.length_b   1.000
_cell.length_c   1.000
_cell.angle_alpha   90.00
_cell.angle_beta   90.00
_cell.angle_gamma   90.00
#
_symmetry.space_group_name_H-M   'P 1'
#
loop_
_entity.id
_entity.type
_entity.pdbx_description
1 polymer ?
#
loop_
_entity_poly.entity_id
_entity_poly.type
_entity_poly.pdbx_seq_one_letter_code
_entity_poly.pdbx_strand_id
1 'polypeptide(L)'
;FATLVNAFCREHLNPYVNFHRPCLFAETITDAKGRSRKRYPYKLMMTPYEKLKSLPKPKQFLKPDITFEQLDAHATAMSDNEAAQRLNNARTILFKTIFNRSKTAA
;
A
#
# COMPACT_ATOMS: atom_id res chain seq x y z
N PHE A 1 -13.32 16.92 -9.53
CA PHE A 1 -12.21 16.56 -8.62
C PHE A 1 -11.49 15.25 -8.97
N ALA A 2 -12.05 14.36 -9.81
CA ALA A 2 -11.48 13.04 -10.13
C ALA A 2 -10.00 13.08 -10.55
N THR A 3 -9.58 14.02 -11.40
CA THR A 3 -8.18 14.16 -11.84
C THR A 3 -7.20 14.37 -10.67
N LEU A 4 -7.55 15.23 -9.72
CA LEU A 4 -6.69 15.51 -8.54
C LEU A 4 -6.60 14.30 -7.61
N VAL A 5 -7.72 13.61 -7.40
CA VAL A 5 -7.76 12.39 -6.58
C VAL A 5 -6.96 11.27 -7.25
N ASN A 6 -7.07 11.09 -8.56
CA ASN A 6 -6.32 10.08 -9.30
C ASN A 6 -4.81 10.34 -9.25
N ALA A 7 -4.38 11.60 -9.38
CA ALA A 7 -2.97 11.98 -9.21
C ALA A 7 -2.48 11.65 -7.80
N PHE A 8 -3.24 12.05 -6.77
CA PHE A 8 -2.92 11.71 -5.38
C PHE A 8 -2.81 10.20 -5.15
N CYS A 9 -3.74 9.41 -5.70
CA CYS A 9 -3.71 7.97 -5.57
C CYS A 9 -2.46 7.36 -6.20
N ARG A 10 -2.14 7.76 -7.44
CA ARG A 10 -0.98 7.26 -8.18
C ARG A 10 0.35 7.65 -7.54
N GLU A 11 0.48 8.90 -7.09
CA GLU A 11 1.75 9.49 -6.68
C GLU A 11 2.04 9.35 -5.19
N HIS A 12 1.00 9.16 -4.35
CA HIS A 12 1.16 9.12 -2.90
C HIS A 12 0.51 7.89 -2.26
N LEU A 13 -0.79 7.67 -2.47
CA LEU A 13 -1.52 6.62 -1.74
C LEU A 13 -1.05 5.21 -2.11
N ASN A 14 -1.02 4.90 -3.40
CA ASN A 14 -0.70 3.55 -3.88
C ASN A 14 0.76 3.16 -3.56
N PRO A 15 1.77 4.03 -3.77
CA PRO A 15 3.13 3.73 -3.32
C PRO A 15 3.20 3.46 -1.82
N TYR A 16 2.60 4.32 -0.99
CA TYR A 16 2.60 4.12 0.46
C TYR A 16 1.95 2.78 0.86
N VAL A 17 0.75 2.49 0.35
CA VAL A 17 0.01 1.28 0.70
C VAL A 17 0.77 0.03 0.27
N ASN A 18 1.40 0.03 -0.91
CA ASN A 18 2.03 -1.16 -1.45
C ASN A 18 3.42 -1.45 -0.87
N PHE A 19 4.19 -0.40 -0.52
CA PHE A 19 5.61 -0.55 -0.19
C PHE A 19 5.97 -0.19 1.25
N HIS A 20 5.11 0.53 1.98
CA HIS A 20 5.46 1.06 3.32
C HIS A 20 4.43 0.76 4.40
N ARG A 21 3.18 0.44 4.02
CA ARG A 21 2.13 0.16 5.00
C ARG A 21 2.22 -1.29 5.49
N PRO A 22 2.48 -1.54 6.79
CA PRO A 22 2.41 -2.89 7.32
C PRO A 22 0.96 -3.41 7.26
N CYS A 23 0.81 -4.63 6.73
CA CYS A 23 -0.46 -5.32 6.58
C CYS A 23 -0.41 -6.66 7.32
N LEU A 24 -1.50 -7.00 8.00
CA LEU A 24 -1.63 -8.27 8.70
C LEU A 24 -2.17 -9.34 7.74
N PHE A 25 -1.40 -10.41 7.55
CA PHE A 25 -1.82 -11.57 6.76
C PHE A 25 -2.25 -12.74 7.65
N ALA A 26 -3.25 -13.48 7.17
CA ALA A 26 -3.85 -14.57 7.93
C ALA A 26 -3.08 -15.89 7.76
N GLU A 27 -2.94 -16.65 8.85
CA GLU A 27 -2.76 -18.10 8.82
C GLU A 27 -4.10 -18.80 9.12
N THR A 28 -4.31 -19.98 8.56
CA THR A 28 -5.49 -20.80 8.86
C THR A 28 -5.12 -21.82 9.90
N ILE A 29 -5.89 -21.86 10.99
CA ILE A 29 -5.78 -22.87 12.04
C ILE A 29 -7.09 -23.66 12.11
N THR A 30 -6.98 -24.96 12.41
CA THR A 30 -8.16 -25.80 12.67
C THR A 30 -8.37 -25.84 14.18
N ASP A 31 -9.57 -25.48 14.63
CA ASP A 31 -9.90 -25.56 16.06
C ASP A 31 -10.15 -27.01 16.52
N ALA A 32 -10.23 -27.23 17.83
CA ALA A 32 -10.47 -28.56 18.40
C ALA A 32 -11.81 -29.20 17.95
N LYS A 33 -12.71 -28.42 17.34
CA LYS A 33 -14.00 -28.86 16.80
C LYS A 33 -13.95 -29.06 15.27
N GLY A 34 -12.76 -29.03 14.68
CA GLY A 34 -12.54 -29.20 13.24
C GLY A 34 -12.88 -27.97 12.39
N ARG A 35 -13.17 -26.80 12.98
CA ARG A 35 -13.54 -25.60 12.21
C ARG A 35 -12.31 -24.80 11.83
N SER A 36 -12.24 -24.36 10.57
CA SER A 36 -11.20 -23.45 10.10
C SER A 36 -11.39 -22.04 10.68
N ARG A 37 -10.33 -21.50 11.28
CA ARG A 37 -10.27 -20.12 11.82
C ARG A 37 -9.08 -19.39 11.19
N LYS A 38 -9.20 -18.07 11.05
CA LYS A 38 -8.11 -17.19 10.60
C LYS A 38 -7.47 -16.51 11.80
N ARG A 39 -6.14 -16.53 11.87
CA ARG A 39 -5.34 -15.81 12.86
C ARG A 39 -4.40 -14.86 12.15
N TYR A 40 -4.14 -13.69 12.73
CA TYR A 40 -3.28 -12.64 12.17
C TYR A 40 -2.08 -12.37 13.09
N PRO A 41 -1.09 -13.28 13.14
CA PRO A 41 0.06 -13.10 14.02
C PRO A 41 1.03 -12.03 13.47
N TYR A 42 1.69 -11.29 14.37
CA TYR A 42 2.66 -10.25 13.99
C TYR A 42 3.82 -10.76 13.12
N LYS A 43 4.22 -12.04 13.26
CA LYS A 43 5.24 -12.67 12.39
C LYS A 43 4.86 -12.71 10.90
N LEU A 44 3.56 -12.56 10.59
CA LEU A 44 3.04 -12.51 9.22
C LEU A 44 2.69 -11.08 8.79
N MET A 45 3.08 -10.08 9.58
CA MET A 45 2.96 -8.69 9.19
C MET A 45 4.03 -8.38 8.14
N MET A 46 3.59 -7.82 7.02
CA MET A 46 4.46 -7.45 5.91
C MET A 46 3.75 -6.41 5.04
N THR A 47 4.48 -5.71 4.19
CA THR A 47 3.88 -4.87 3.16
C THR A 47 3.25 -5.74 2.05
N PRO A 48 2.29 -5.24 1.28
CA PRO A 48 1.76 -5.97 0.13
C PRO A 48 2.85 -6.41 -0.86
N TYR A 49 3.89 -5.59 -1.05
CA TYR A 49 5.02 -5.94 -1.88
C TYR A 49 5.84 -7.11 -1.33
N GLU A 50 6.20 -7.08 -0.05
CA GLU A 50 6.88 -8.20 0.61
C GLU A 50 6.03 -9.48 0.55
N LYS A 51 4.70 -9.34 0.69
CA LYS A 51 3.79 -10.47 0.52
C LYS A 51 3.89 -11.08 -0.86
N LEU A 52 3.87 -10.24 -1.90
CA LEU A 52 4.02 -10.69 -3.29
C LEU A 52 5.32 -11.47 -3.47
N LYS A 53 6.45 -10.98 -2.94
CA LYS A 53 7.74 -11.68 -2.99
C LYS A 53 7.72 -13.05 -2.29
N SER A 54 6.94 -13.19 -1.22
CA SER A 54 6.83 -14.46 -0.47
C SER A 54 6.04 -15.56 -1.18
N LEU A 55 5.31 -15.24 -2.28
CA LEU A 55 4.47 -16.21 -2.97
C LEU A 55 5.30 -17.21 -3.80
N PRO A 56 4.80 -18.43 -4.07
CA PRO A 56 5.43 -19.34 -5.01
C PRO A 56 5.49 -18.76 -6.42
N LYS A 57 6.67 -18.82 -7.05
CA LYS A 57 6.94 -18.32 -8.42
C LYS A 57 6.47 -16.86 -8.59
N PRO A 58 6.93 -15.91 -7.76
CA PRO A 58 6.32 -14.59 -7.66
C PRO A 58 6.49 -13.76 -8.94
N LYS A 59 7.52 -14.04 -9.75
CA LYS A 59 7.80 -13.39 -11.03
C LYS A 59 6.65 -13.52 -12.05
N GLN A 60 5.85 -14.60 -11.96
CA GLN A 60 4.74 -14.81 -12.90
C GLN A 60 3.58 -13.81 -12.74
N PHE A 61 3.53 -13.11 -11.60
CA PHE A 61 2.49 -12.13 -11.28
C PHE A 61 2.89 -10.70 -11.66
N LEU A 62 4.12 -10.50 -12.14
CA LEU A 62 4.58 -9.21 -12.63
C LEU A 62 4.10 -8.98 -14.06
N LYS A 63 3.94 -7.70 -14.43
CA LYS A 63 3.77 -7.32 -15.83
C LYS A 63 5.07 -7.65 -16.60
N PRO A 64 5.01 -7.92 -17.91
CA PRO A 64 6.18 -8.32 -18.70
C PRO A 64 7.41 -7.43 -18.54
N ASP A 65 7.22 -6.11 -18.42
CA ASP A 65 8.30 -5.12 -18.35
C ASP A 65 8.65 -4.69 -16.91
N ILE A 66 8.09 -5.34 -15.90
CA ILE A 66 8.32 -5.02 -14.49
C ILE A 66 9.15 -6.11 -13.84
N THR A 67 10.22 -5.70 -13.18
CA THR A 67 11.17 -6.57 -12.48
C THR A 67 11.10 -6.35 -10.97
N PHE A 68 11.54 -7.34 -10.18
CA PHE A 68 11.60 -7.16 -8.73
C PHE A 68 12.69 -6.14 -8.34
N GLU A 69 13.74 -6.02 -9.14
CA GLU A 69 14.82 -5.07 -8.94
C GLU A 69 14.30 -3.63 -9.03
N GLN A 70 13.42 -3.32 -9.98
CA GLN A 70 12.74 -2.02 -10.06
C GLN A 70 11.83 -1.79 -8.84
N LEU A 71 11.08 -2.79 -8.41
CA LEU A 71 10.18 -2.69 -7.26
C LEU A 71 10.94 -2.58 -5.92
N ASP A 72 12.08 -3.24 -5.80
CA ASP A 72 12.99 -3.15 -4.65
C ASP A 72 13.53 -1.73 -4.54
N ALA A 73 13.98 -1.14 -5.66
CA ALA A 73 14.43 0.26 -5.67
C ALA A 73 13.33 1.22 -5.21
N HIS A 74 12.06 0.97 -5.55
CA HIS A 74 10.94 1.75 -5.03
C HIS A 74 10.72 1.54 -3.52
N ALA A 75 10.76 0.30 -3.04
CA ALA A 75 10.53 -0.03 -1.64
C ALA A 75 11.62 0.53 -0.72
N THR A 76 12.87 0.59 -1.17
CA THR A 76 14.01 1.08 -0.37
C THR A 76 14.30 2.56 -0.56
N ALA A 77 13.53 3.28 -1.39
CA ALA A 77 13.79 4.68 -1.70
C ALA A 77 13.57 5.65 -0.53
N MET A 78 12.77 5.25 0.47
CA MET A 78 12.47 6.04 1.67
C MET A 78 12.11 5.13 2.83
N SER A 79 12.23 5.64 4.06
CA SER A 79 11.73 4.94 5.24
C SER A 79 10.20 4.96 5.33
N ASP A 80 9.61 4.02 6.05
CA ASP A 80 8.16 3.93 6.23
C ASP A 80 7.56 5.19 6.87
N ASN A 81 8.30 5.80 7.80
CA ASN A 81 7.89 7.04 8.46
C ASN A 81 7.91 8.22 7.50
N GLU A 82 8.93 8.32 6.63
CA GLU A 82 8.98 9.36 5.60
C GLU A 82 7.85 9.19 4.58
N ALA A 83 7.55 7.96 4.17
CA ALA A 83 6.43 7.66 3.28
C ALA A 83 5.09 8.07 3.91
N ALA A 84 4.89 7.77 5.20
CA ALA A 84 3.70 8.18 5.94
C ALA A 84 3.57 9.70 6.02
N GLN A 85 4.66 10.41 6.31
CA GLN A 85 4.68 11.87 6.36
C GLN A 85 4.35 12.48 4.99
N ARG A 86 4.97 11.97 3.92
CA ARG A 86 4.73 12.42 2.54
C ARG A 86 3.26 12.23 2.14
N LEU A 87 2.66 11.08 2.46
CA LEU A 87 1.24 10.82 2.23
C LEU A 87 0.34 11.82 2.95
N ASN A 88 0.60 12.06 4.24
CA ASN A 88 -0.21 12.98 5.05
C ASN A 88 -0.11 14.43 4.57
N ASN A 89 1.08 14.87 4.15
CA ASN A 89 1.29 16.19 3.57
C ASN A 89 0.50 16.34 2.26
N ALA A 90 0.64 15.39 1.35
CA ALA A 90 -0.09 15.39 0.08
C ALA A 90 -1.61 15.35 0.27
N ARG A 91 -2.10 14.56 1.23
CA ARG A 91 -3.52 14.48 1.58
C ARG A 91 -4.04 15.84 2.07
N THR A 92 -3.28 16.51 2.92
CA THR A 92 -3.62 17.86 3.42
C THR A 92 -3.73 18.86 2.28
N ILE A 93 -2.78 18.85 1.34
CA ILE A 93 -2.80 19.72 0.15
C ILE A 93 -4.04 19.43 -0.70
N LEU A 94 -4.30 18.16 -1.02
CA LEU A 94 -5.46 17.75 -1.83
C LEU A 94 -6.77 18.29 -1.24
N PHE A 95 -7.01 18.07 0.04
CA PHE A 95 -8.24 18.53 0.68
C PHE A 95 -8.33 20.06 0.73
N LYS A 96 -7.25 20.78 1.04
CA LYS A 96 -7.22 22.25 0.95
C LYS A 96 -7.60 22.72 -0.45
N THR A 97 -7.03 22.13 -1.50
CA THR A 97 -7.34 22.49 -2.89
C THR A 97 -8.80 22.21 -3.25
N ILE A 98 -9.34 21.06 -2.87
CA ILE A 98 -10.74 20.69 -3.15
C ILE A 98 -11.70 21.65 -2.44
N PHE A 99 -11.52 21.87 -1.14
CA PHE A 99 -12.43 22.68 -0.33
C PHE A 99 -12.31 24.17 -0.61
N ASN A 100 -11.11 24.70 -0.88
CA ASN A 100 -10.97 26.11 -1.24
C ASN A 100 -11.59 26.42 -2.60
N ARG A 101 -11.47 25.50 -3.57
CA ARG A 101 -12.08 25.65 -4.90
C ARG A 101 -13.61 25.62 -4.83
N SER A 102 -14.19 24.95 -3.84
CA SER A 102 -15.63 24.98 -3.57
C SER A 102 -16.12 26.33 -3.06
N LYS A 103 -15.25 27.15 -2.44
CA LYS A 103 -15.62 28.48 -1.92
C LYS A 103 -15.55 29.59 -2.98
N THR A 104 -14.80 29.39 -4.05
CA THR A 104 -14.63 30.38 -5.13
C THR A 104 -15.67 30.23 -6.26
N ALA A 105 -16.52 29.20 -6.19
CA ALA A 105 -17.53 28.89 -7.20
C ALA A 105 -18.95 29.37 -6.81
N ALA A 106 -19.05 30.36 -5.91
CA ALA A 106 -20.29 31.01 -5.51
C ALA A 106 -20.24 32.50 -5.85
#